data_AF-A0A1Y2VL47-F1
#
_entry.id   AF-A0A1Y2VL47-F1
#
_cell.length_a   1.000
_cell.length_b   1.000
_cell.length_c   1.000
_cell.angle_alpha   90.00
_cell.angle_beta   90.00
_cell.angle_gamma   90.00
#
_symmetry.space_group_name_H-M   'P 1'
#
loop_
_entity.id
_entity.type
_entity.pdbx_description
1 polymer ?
#
loop_
_entity_poly.entity_id
_entity_poly.type
_entity_poly.pdbx_seq_one_letter_code
_entity_poly.pdbx_strand_id
1 'polypeptide(L)'
;MSTNNNESQGGSLLRLPTEIIQQIASLLDTSAQVANLASANQDLSSIVDASEIFKKEAECQLDIDRQIRAAYSHIPWNVRRGGWWTRIPTTTTPAILRVIENNKDISTVKQCIDAYRMKFPDALRGKWFAYYSSPMELAAEVGRLDVVQALFEANVPLRFWDEENWGDKTQYMVDALTPENLLESLMTLNIRDGFYQAYFLGRVDILQYMIENGAEARVDDVLSAAVLEEIESLDILLKSLDPERRALAAELTLKKVIDEAFGTNLDGCRVLLLAATHPSFDRLQWLKRVILTKLHGIYKRSQKVTEEQGVDSTLFIDQSVNTLIGLFDLFVELDEFKQSRSAVAIEIGYAAARLDHTIDINEALLEDFPSSVGENESDRQNFINEALSVAVDCGAVGTASYLSSKGRKPSSRDLRQAIMRDLPYMINFIVESGISASTSSEEFQDIAPLHLALLSSKFLAAVMLMQHGADYSNVSDEVKEALYFHCNLYHRSRIAEALEKGDMPVAPLDLTEYSIDSPTKESHEFMQLAYSIYKNVLGDGFLVELTKRFGEIRG
;
A
#
# COMPACT_ATOMS: atom_id res chain seq x y z
N MET A 1 4.73 53.54 -31.89
CA MET A 1 5.40 53.24 -30.61
C MET A 1 6.64 52.43 -30.95
N SER A 2 7.79 53.09 -30.95
CA SER A 2 9.06 52.51 -31.40
C SER A 2 9.61 51.55 -30.34
N THR A 3 9.91 50.33 -30.76
CA THR A 3 10.62 49.31 -29.99
C THR A 3 12.11 49.69 -29.91
N ASN A 4 12.59 49.99 -28.70
CA ASN A 4 14.01 50.13 -28.42
C ASN A 4 14.68 48.74 -28.45
N ASN A 5 15.22 48.37 -29.62
CA ASN A 5 16.20 47.30 -29.75
C ASN A 5 17.56 47.82 -29.25
N ASN A 6 17.83 47.66 -27.96
CA ASN A 6 19.20 47.64 -27.47
C ASN A 6 19.81 46.30 -27.89
N GLU A 7 20.28 46.23 -29.13
CA GLU A 7 21.30 45.26 -29.52
C GLU A 7 22.54 45.60 -28.71
N SER A 8 22.75 44.90 -27.60
CA SER A 8 24.05 44.89 -26.94
C SER A 8 25.06 44.41 -27.97
N GLN A 9 25.91 45.31 -28.45
CA GLN A 9 27.15 44.99 -29.16
C GLN A 9 28.12 44.28 -28.22
N GLY A 10 27.73 43.12 -27.70
CA GLY A 10 28.68 42.15 -27.18
C GLY A 10 29.55 41.76 -28.38
N GLY A 11 30.77 42.29 -28.42
CA GLY A 11 31.75 41.94 -29.44
C GLY A 11 31.98 40.45 -29.40
N SER A 12 31.25 39.72 -30.25
CA SER A 12 31.34 38.28 -30.29
C SER A 12 32.77 37.91 -30.67
N LEU A 13 33.40 37.08 -29.83
CA LEU A 13 34.71 36.48 -30.08
C LEU A 13 34.78 35.78 -31.46
N LEU A 14 33.63 35.53 -32.10
CA LEU A 14 33.47 35.02 -33.47
C LEU A 14 34.10 35.89 -34.57
N ARG A 15 34.56 37.12 -34.28
CA ARG A 15 35.29 37.94 -35.26
C ARG A 15 36.80 37.75 -35.24
N LEU A 16 37.33 36.98 -34.31
CA LEU A 16 38.76 36.70 -34.26
C LEU A 16 39.12 35.63 -35.30
N PRO A 17 40.25 35.77 -36.03
CA PRO A 17 40.77 34.70 -36.87
C PRO A 17 40.98 33.42 -36.06
N THR A 18 40.73 32.28 -36.70
CA THR A 18 40.89 30.92 -36.16
C THR A 18 42.23 30.75 -35.44
N GLU A 19 43.31 31.31 -35.98
CA GLU A 19 44.66 31.25 -35.43
C GLU A 19 44.80 32.01 -34.10
N ILE A 20 44.11 33.15 -33.97
CA ILE A 20 44.10 33.94 -32.72
C ILE A 20 43.28 33.20 -31.67
N ILE A 21 42.16 32.59 -32.07
CA ILE A 21 41.34 31.79 -31.16
C ILE A 21 42.13 30.57 -30.66
N GLN A 22 42.85 29.87 -31.54
CA GLN A 22 43.74 28.78 -31.19
C GLN A 22 44.89 29.23 -30.28
N GLN A 23 45.50 30.40 -30.53
CA GLN A 23 46.49 30.98 -29.63
C GLN A 23 45.90 31.36 -28.27
N ILE A 24 44.69 31.94 -28.22
CA ILE A 24 44.03 32.25 -26.95
C ILE A 24 43.78 30.96 -26.17
N ALA A 25 43.23 29.93 -26.82
CA ALA A 25 42.99 28.62 -26.21
C ALA A 25 44.28 27.92 -25.73
N SER A 26 45.38 28.06 -26.47
CA SER A 26 46.67 27.50 -26.07
C SER A 26 47.29 28.24 -24.87
N LEU A 27 47.01 29.54 -24.73
CA LEU A 27 47.46 30.41 -23.63
C LEU A 27 46.55 30.36 -22.38
N LEU A 28 45.45 29.59 -22.40
CA LEU A 28 44.65 29.41 -21.19
C LEU A 28 45.35 28.42 -20.26
N ASP A 29 45.95 28.98 -19.21
CA ASP A 29 46.74 28.24 -18.22
C ASP A 29 45.89 27.81 -17.01
N THR A 30 44.67 28.35 -16.88
CA THR A 30 43.80 28.04 -15.74
C THR A 30 42.51 27.36 -16.15
N SER A 31 42.12 26.40 -15.33
CA SER A 31 40.81 25.75 -15.24
C SER A 31 39.62 26.65 -15.60
N ALA A 32 39.54 27.80 -14.93
CA ALA A 32 38.44 28.73 -15.04
C ALA A 32 38.41 29.44 -16.39
N GLN A 33 39.58 29.71 -16.98
CA GLN A 33 39.70 30.32 -18.28
C GLN A 33 39.24 29.36 -19.39
N VAL A 34 39.65 28.09 -19.34
CA VAL A 34 39.22 27.07 -20.33
C VAL A 34 37.72 26.85 -20.25
N ALA A 35 37.17 26.71 -19.04
CA ALA A 35 35.74 26.52 -18.84
C ALA A 35 34.90 27.74 -19.24
N ASN A 36 35.35 28.96 -18.93
CA ASN A 36 34.67 30.20 -19.34
C ASN A 36 34.76 30.44 -20.84
N LEU A 37 35.88 30.08 -21.48
CA LEU A 37 36.03 30.19 -22.93
C LEU A 37 35.10 29.20 -23.65
N ALA A 38 35.05 27.94 -23.18
CA ALA A 38 34.19 26.91 -23.74
C ALA A 38 32.68 27.17 -23.51
N SER A 39 32.30 27.76 -22.37
CA SER A 39 30.90 28.09 -22.08
C SER A 39 30.42 29.35 -22.82
N ALA A 40 31.32 30.28 -23.14
CA ALA A 40 30.99 31.53 -23.81
C ALA A 40 30.83 31.42 -25.34
N ASN A 41 31.23 30.31 -25.97
CA ASN A 41 31.22 30.19 -27.43
C ASN A 41 30.94 28.76 -27.89
N GLN A 42 29.74 28.48 -28.38
CA GLN A 42 29.41 27.17 -28.98
C GLN A 42 30.25 26.88 -30.24
N ASP A 43 30.64 27.92 -31.00
CA ASP A 43 31.37 27.78 -32.26
C ASP A 43 32.87 27.53 -32.10
N LEU A 44 33.42 27.69 -30.89
CA LEU A 44 34.83 27.37 -30.60
C LEU A 44 35.18 25.91 -30.85
N SER A 45 34.19 25.02 -30.72
CA SER A 45 34.29 23.60 -31.03
C SER A 45 34.63 23.32 -32.51
N SER A 46 34.38 24.28 -33.41
CA SER A 46 34.76 24.18 -34.83
C SER A 46 36.21 24.57 -35.11
N ILE A 47 36.88 25.24 -34.16
CA ILE A 47 38.20 25.86 -34.32
C ILE A 47 39.28 25.15 -33.52
N VAL A 48 38.92 24.68 -32.32
CA VAL A 48 39.80 23.93 -31.43
C VAL A 48 39.26 22.51 -31.37
N ASP A 49 40.15 21.52 -31.55
CA ASP A 49 39.78 20.11 -31.42
C ASP A 49 39.14 19.89 -30.04
N ALA A 50 37.87 19.46 -30.02
CA ALA A 50 37.12 19.23 -28.79
C ALA A 50 37.86 18.24 -27.87
N SER A 51 38.65 17.32 -28.42
CA SER A 51 39.52 16.42 -27.65
C SER A 51 40.54 17.18 -26.80
N GLU A 52 41.14 18.26 -27.31
CA GLU A 52 42.13 19.05 -26.57
C GLU A 52 41.48 19.84 -25.43
N ILE A 53 40.28 20.40 -25.66
CA ILE A 53 39.49 21.08 -24.63
C ILE A 53 39.16 20.11 -23.49
N PHE A 54 38.65 18.92 -23.83
CA PHE A 54 38.33 17.91 -22.82
C PHE A 54 39.56 17.43 -22.05
N LYS A 55 40.73 17.33 -22.69
CA LYS A 55 41.99 16.95 -22.00
C LYS A 55 42.39 18.00 -20.96
N LYS A 56 42.40 19.28 -21.33
CA LYS A 56 42.72 20.38 -20.40
C LYS A 56 41.71 20.44 -19.26
N GLU A 57 40.43 20.24 -19.54
CA GLU A 57 39.40 20.26 -18.51
C GLU A 57 39.52 19.05 -17.55
N ALA A 58 39.79 17.85 -18.05
CA ALA A 58 40.02 16.67 -17.23
C ALA A 58 41.24 16.80 -16.31
N GLU A 59 42.35 17.38 -16.80
CA GLU A 59 43.53 17.73 -15.98
C GLU A 59 43.16 18.71 -14.86
N CYS A 60 42.40 19.74 -15.22
CA CYS A 60 41.89 20.72 -14.27
C CYS A 60 41.04 20.05 -13.18
N GLN A 61 40.10 19.16 -13.53
CA GLN A 61 39.27 18.45 -12.56
C GLN A 61 40.11 17.57 -11.62
N LEU A 62 41.16 16.93 -12.14
CA LEU A 62 42.09 16.16 -11.33
C LEU A 62 42.84 17.04 -10.31
N ASP A 63 43.28 18.22 -10.73
CA ASP A 63 43.97 19.15 -9.83
C ASP A 63 43.04 19.71 -8.76
N ILE A 64 41.78 20.01 -9.11
CA ILE A 64 40.74 20.38 -8.15
C ILE A 64 40.54 19.23 -7.15
N ASP A 65 40.35 17.99 -7.63
CA ASP A 65 40.17 16.81 -6.78
C ASP A 65 41.35 16.61 -5.81
N ARG A 66 42.59 16.75 -6.29
CA ARG A 66 43.81 16.68 -5.46
C ARG A 66 43.86 17.78 -4.41
N GLN A 67 43.56 19.02 -4.77
CA GLN A 67 43.55 20.14 -3.83
C GLN A 67 42.52 19.92 -2.73
N ILE A 68 41.32 19.46 -3.09
CA ILE A 68 40.29 19.18 -2.11
C ILE A 68 40.72 17.99 -1.22
N ARG A 69 41.24 16.89 -1.78
CA ARG A 69 41.81 15.77 -0.98
C ARG A 69 42.89 16.24 -0.01
N ALA A 70 43.81 17.09 -0.44
CA ALA A 70 44.87 17.63 0.40
C ALA A 70 44.30 18.48 1.54
N ALA A 71 43.37 19.38 1.20
CA ALA A 71 42.72 20.28 2.16
C ALA A 71 41.92 19.52 3.22
N TYR A 72 41.40 18.33 2.91
CA TYR A 72 40.53 17.58 3.80
C TYR A 72 41.12 16.27 4.33
N SER A 73 42.37 15.96 3.96
CA SER A 73 43.10 14.76 4.39
C SER A 73 43.09 14.53 5.91
N HIS A 74 43.07 15.61 6.69
CA HIS A 74 43.10 15.60 8.16
C HIS A 74 41.72 15.48 8.83
N ILE A 75 40.61 15.61 8.09
CA ILE A 75 39.27 15.46 8.67
C ILE A 75 38.90 13.97 8.71
N PRO A 76 38.56 13.40 9.89
CA PRO A 76 38.11 12.01 10.00
C PRO A 76 36.91 11.69 9.09
N TRP A 77 36.92 10.52 8.44
CA TRP A 77 35.91 10.14 7.44
C TRP A 77 34.47 10.18 7.97
N ASN A 78 34.25 9.87 9.25
CA ASN A 78 32.94 9.94 9.91
C ASN A 78 32.40 11.37 10.04
N VAL A 79 33.27 12.38 10.17
CA VAL A 79 32.86 13.81 10.13
C VAL A 79 32.54 14.23 8.70
N ARG A 80 33.09 13.55 7.68
CA ARG A 80 32.84 13.85 6.26
C ARG A 80 31.43 13.44 5.79
N ARG A 81 30.70 12.54 6.47
CA ARG A 81 29.32 12.17 6.05
C ARG A 81 28.22 13.16 6.51
N GLY A 82 28.49 14.06 7.45
CA GLY A 82 27.48 14.85 8.18
C GLY A 82 26.84 16.06 7.46
N GLY A 83 26.66 16.06 6.14
CA GLY A 83 25.82 17.05 5.45
C GLY A 83 26.39 18.46 5.19
N TRP A 84 27.62 18.78 5.63
CA TRP A 84 28.25 20.10 5.41
C TRP A 84 28.87 20.31 4.01
N TRP A 85 28.77 19.32 3.10
CA TRP A 85 29.48 19.31 1.81
C TRP A 85 28.64 19.76 0.61
N THR A 86 27.38 20.15 0.81
CA THR A 86 26.49 20.61 -0.27
C THR A 86 26.92 21.93 -0.92
N ARG A 87 27.99 22.58 -0.43
CA ARG A 87 28.43 23.88 -0.96
C ARG A 87 29.94 24.10 -0.86
N ILE A 88 30.77 23.14 -1.27
CA ILE A 88 32.01 23.60 -1.93
C ILE A 88 31.53 24.11 -3.29
N PRO A 89 31.56 25.42 -3.57
CA PRO A 89 31.16 25.94 -4.86
C PRO A 89 32.29 25.59 -5.84
N THR A 90 32.33 24.34 -6.27
CA THR A 90 33.07 24.00 -7.49
C THR A 90 32.24 24.59 -8.61
N THR A 91 32.70 25.71 -9.17
CA THR A 91 31.93 26.57 -10.07
C THR A 91 31.59 25.92 -11.41
N THR A 92 32.06 24.69 -11.69
CA THR A 92 31.86 24.05 -12.98
C THR A 92 31.64 22.55 -12.86
N THR A 93 30.42 22.11 -13.19
CA THR A 93 30.09 20.70 -13.52
C THR A 93 31.12 20.14 -14.50
N PRO A 94 31.71 18.97 -14.25
CA PRO A 94 32.66 18.33 -15.14
C PRO A 94 32.15 18.25 -16.58
N ALA A 95 33.03 18.47 -17.57
CA ALA A 95 32.63 18.50 -18.97
C ALA A 95 31.95 17.20 -19.40
N ILE A 96 32.43 16.04 -18.93
CA ILE A 96 31.83 14.74 -19.23
C ILE A 96 30.36 14.65 -18.80
N LEU A 97 30.01 15.17 -17.62
CA LEU A 97 28.63 15.14 -17.14
C LEU A 97 27.76 16.10 -17.97
N ARG A 98 28.26 17.30 -18.28
CA ARG A 98 27.55 18.27 -19.12
C ARG A 98 27.27 17.74 -20.52
N VAL A 99 28.22 17.04 -21.16
CA VAL A 99 27.98 16.53 -22.52
C VAL A 99 26.93 15.41 -22.54
N ILE A 100 26.85 14.60 -21.48
CA ILE A 100 25.80 13.58 -21.30
C ILE A 100 24.45 14.26 -21.05
N GLU A 101 24.38 15.15 -20.06
CA GLU A 101 23.16 15.88 -19.66
C GLU A 101 22.57 16.71 -20.82
N ASN A 102 23.42 17.37 -21.60
CA ASN A 102 22.98 18.18 -22.75
C ASN A 102 22.77 17.36 -24.03
N ASN A 103 22.66 16.04 -23.92
CA ASN A 103 22.35 15.13 -25.01
C ASN A 103 23.26 15.32 -26.25
N LYS A 104 24.57 15.49 -26.05
CA LYS A 104 25.52 15.63 -27.17
C LYS A 104 25.64 14.32 -27.95
N ASP A 105 26.09 14.42 -29.20
CA ASP A 105 26.27 13.26 -30.06
C ASP A 105 27.33 12.31 -29.49
N ILE A 106 27.20 11.03 -29.81
CA ILE A 106 28.05 9.98 -29.24
C ILE A 106 29.53 10.15 -29.61
N SER A 107 29.85 10.78 -30.74
CA SER A 107 31.24 11.04 -31.12
C SER A 107 31.89 12.05 -30.17
N THR A 108 31.19 13.15 -29.89
CA THR A 108 31.62 14.15 -28.89
C THR A 108 31.77 13.52 -27.50
N VAL A 109 30.83 12.66 -27.09
CA VAL A 109 30.91 11.97 -25.80
C VAL A 109 32.11 11.03 -25.76
N LYS A 110 32.37 10.23 -26.80
CA LYS A 110 33.55 9.34 -26.89
C LYS A 110 34.87 10.11 -26.81
N GLN A 111 34.98 11.27 -27.48
CA GLN A 111 36.16 12.14 -27.35
C GLN A 111 36.36 12.64 -25.92
N CYS A 112 35.27 12.97 -25.22
CA CYS A 112 35.32 13.37 -23.82
C CYS A 112 35.74 12.20 -22.91
N ILE A 113 35.18 11.00 -23.13
CA ILE A 113 35.57 9.77 -22.42
C ILE A 113 37.06 9.48 -22.62
N ASP A 114 37.58 9.54 -23.84
CA ASP A 114 39.00 9.29 -24.13
C ASP A 114 39.93 10.28 -23.42
N ALA A 115 39.54 11.56 -23.38
CA ALA A 115 40.28 12.59 -22.66
C ALA A 115 40.34 12.31 -21.15
N TYR A 116 39.18 12.02 -20.54
CA TYR A 116 39.09 11.68 -19.13
C TYR A 116 39.80 10.37 -18.80
N ARG A 117 39.69 9.33 -19.64
CA ARG A 117 40.39 8.06 -19.43
C ARG A 117 41.90 8.25 -19.36
N MET A 118 42.45 9.15 -20.18
CA MET A 118 43.89 9.43 -20.20
C MET A 118 44.33 10.31 -19.03
N LYS A 119 43.53 11.30 -18.62
CA LYS A 119 43.96 12.32 -17.66
C LYS A 119 43.43 12.09 -16.25
N PHE A 120 42.19 11.66 -16.10
CA PHE A 120 41.53 11.45 -14.82
C PHE A 120 40.59 10.22 -14.87
N PRO A 121 41.12 8.99 -14.98
CA PRO A 121 40.31 7.78 -15.14
C PRO A 121 39.36 7.52 -13.95
N ASP A 122 39.74 7.92 -12.74
CA ASP A 122 38.92 7.77 -11.54
C ASP A 122 37.63 8.59 -11.60
N ALA A 123 37.64 9.75 -12.27
CA ALA A 123 36.43 10.54 -12.50
C ALA A 123 35.39 9.81 -13.37
N LEU A 124 35.83 9.02 -14.36
CA LEU A 124 34.91 8.17 -15.15
C LEU A 124 34.23 7.12 -14.29
N ARG A 125 34.90 6.66 -13.24
CA ARG A 125 34.33 5.74 -12.27
C ARG A 125 33.44 6.44 -11.26
N GLY A 126 33.28 7.76 -11.29
CA GLY A 126 32.53 8.46 -10.25
C GLY A 126 33.32 8.72 -8.96
N LYS A 127 34.63 8.44 -8.93
CA LYS A 127 35.50 8.69 -7.77
C LYS A 127 35.94 10.16 -7.71
N TRP A 128 34.97 11.06 -7.73
CA TRP A 128 35.16 12.49 -7.52
C TRP A 128 35.24 12.78 -6.01
N PHE A 129 36.07 13.73 -5.58
CA PHE A 129 36.00 14.23 -4.21
C PHE A 129 34.73 15.09 -4.00
N ALA A 130 34.33 15.85 -5.02
CA ALA A 130 33.05 16.55 -5.03
C ALA A 130 31.90 15.56 -5.26
N TYR A 131 30.71 15.86 -4.74
CA TYR A 131 29.53 14.99 -4.77
C TYR A 131 28.85 14.89 -6.15
N TYR A 132 29.61 14.74 -7.23
CA TYR A 132 29.07 14.51 -8.56
C TYR A 132 28.57 13.07 -8.74
N SER A 133 27.56 12.90 -9.59
CA SER A 133 27.15 11.59 -10.09
C SER A 133 28.25 10.98 -10.95
N SER A 134 28.32 9.64 -10.99
CA SER A 134 29.21 9.00 -11.96
C SER A 134 28.69 9.24 -13.39
N PRO A 135 29.55 9.30 -14.42
CA PRO A 135 29.08 9.35 -15.81
C PRO A 135 28.15 8.20 -16.17
N MET A 136 28.35 7.00 -15.60
CA MET A 136 27.48 5.83 -15.80
C MET A 136 26.08 6.04 -15.19
N GLU A 137 26.03 6.56 -13.96
CA GLU A 137 24.80 6.94 -13.26
C GLU A 137 23.99 7.96 -14.06
N LEU A 138 24.63 9.05 -14.48
CA LEU A 138 23.96 10.09 -15.26
C LEU A 138 23.52 9.60 -16.65
N ALA A 139 24.31 8.75 -17.30
CA ALA A 139 23.94 8.17 -18.59
C ALA A 139 22.70 7.27 -18.48
N ALA A 140 22.63 6.45 -17.43
CA ALA A 140 21.46 5.64 -17.12
C ALA A 140 20.25 6.53 -16.76
N GLU A 141 20.45 7.55 -15.93
CA GLU A 141 19.41 8.51 -15.53
C GLU A 141 18.74 9.18 -16.74
N VAL A 142 19.57 9.69 -17.66
CA VAL A 142 19.11 10.39 -18.87
C VAL A 142 18.57 9.42 -19.93
N GLY A 143 18.79 8.10 -19.79
CA GLY A 143 18.32 7.10 -20.76
C GLY A 143 19.18 7.01 -22.02
N ARG A 144 20.50 7.23 -21.90
CA ARG A 144 21.46 7.20 -23.02
C ARG A 144 22.18 5.86 -23.11
N LEU A 145 21.51 4.83 -23.66
CA LEU A 145 22.10 3.50 -23.86
C LEU A 145 23.41 3.54 -24.66
N ASP A 146 23.49 4.38 -25.69
CA ASP A 146 24.70 4.58 -26.49
C ASP A 146 25.90 5.09 -25.67
N VAL A 147 25.65 5.96 -24.69
CA VAL A 147 26.67 6.45 -23.76
C VAL A 147 27.05 5.39 -22.74
N VAL A 148 26.09 4.64 -22.20
CA VAL A 148 26.36 3.48 -21.31
C VAL A 148 27.27 2.48 -22.00
N GLN A 149 26.98 2.15 -23.27
CA GLN A 149 27.82 1.31 -24.12
C GLN A 149 29.23 1.87 -24.29
N ALA A 150 29.35 3.16 -24.62
CA ALA A 150 30.66 3.80 -24.80
C ALA A 150 31.49 3.85 -23.50
N LEU A 151 30.85 4.06 -22.35
CA LEU A 151 31.52 4.02 -21.04
C LEU A 151 32.02 2.60 -20.73
N PHE A 152 31.19 1.57 -20.99
CA PHE A 152 31.58 0.18 -20.82
C PHE A 152 32.75 -0.22 -21.75
N GLU A 153 32.69 0.15 -23.03
CA GLU A 153 33.78 -0.02 -24.01
C GLU A 153 35.10 0.63 -23.53
N ALA A 154 35.00 1.70 -22.72
CA ALA A 154 36.14 2.38 -22.12
C ALA A 154 36.64 1.75 -20.81
N ASN A 155 36.15 0.57 -20.43
CA ASN A 155 36.41 -0.14 -19.17
C ASN A 155 35.93 0.60 -17.92
N VAL A 156 34.84 1.39 -18.05
CA VAL A 156 34.10 1.90 -16.88
C VAL A 156 33.18 0.78 -16.39
N PRO A 157 33.25 0.38 -15.11
CA PRO A 157 32.41 -0.69 -14.60
C PRO A 157 30.93 -0.29 -14.65
N LEU A 158 30.06 -1.24 -15.02
CA LEU A 158 28.61 -1.04 -15.09
C LEU A 158 27.99 -0.79 -13.71
N ARG A 159 28.64 -1.31 -12.68
CA ARG A 159 28.29 -1.06 -11.29
C ARG A 159 29.34 -0.20 -10.60
N PHE A 160 28.89 0.81 -9.88
CA PHE A 160 29.78 1.61 -9.05
C PHE A 160 29.99 0.94 -7.68
N TRP A 161 31.04 0.12 -7.56
CA TRP A 161 31.42 -0.52 -6.31
C TRP A 161 32.86 -0.20 -5.95
N ASP A 162 33.06 0.43 -4.79
CA ASP A 162 34.37 0.54 -4.18
C ASP A 162 34.69 -0.82 -3.51
N GLU A 163 35.03 -1.80 -4.35
CA GLU A 163 35.30 -3.20 -3.95
C GLU A 163 36.30 -3.27 -2.77
N GLU A 164 37.24 -2.31 -2.69
CA GLU A 164 38.28 -2.26 -1.66
C GLU A 164 37.78 -2.06 -0.22
N ASN A 165 36.56 -1.56 0.00
CA ASN A 165 36.08 -1.26 1.37
C ASN A 165 34.84 -2.06 1.82
N TRP A 166 34.14 -2.70 0.89
CA TRP A 166 32.84 -3.35 1.20
C TRP A 166 32.77 -4.83 0.83
N GLY A 167 33.66 -5.36 -0.01
CA GLY A 167 33.65 -6.78 -0.40
C GLY A 167 33.68 -7.74 0.80
N ASP A 168 34.43 -7.40 1.85
CA ASP A 168 34.48 -8.18 3.10
C ASP A 168 33.24 -7.98 4.00
N LYS A 169 32.47 -6.90 3.83
CA LYS A 169 31.30 -6.60 4.67
C LYS A 169 30.00 -7.14 4.11
N THR A 170 29.79 -7.13 2.79
CA THR A 170 28.54 -7.62 2.20
C THR A 170 28.37 -9.13 2.33
N GLN A 171 29.44 -9.92 2.15
CA GLN A 171 29.38 -11.36 2.38
C GLN A 171 29.08 -11.67 3.85
N TYR A 172 29.71 -10.94 4.78
CA TYR A 172 29.46 -11.06 6.22
C TYR A 172 28.05 -10.60 6.62
N MET A 173 27.47 -9.63 5.90
CA MET A 173 26.12 -9.11 6.16
C MET A 173 25.02 -10.06 5.67
N VAL A 174 25.18 -10.69 4.50
CA VAL A 174 24.18 -11.66 4.01
C VAL A 174 24.12 -12.91 4.90
N ASP A 175 25.26 -13.36 5.44
CA ASP A 175 25.30 -14.55 6.30
C ASP A 175 24.94 -14.27 7.77
N ALA A 176 25.03 -13.01 8.24
CA ALA A 176 24.83 -12.65 9.66
C ALA A 176 23.55 -11.85 9.95
N LEU A 177 22.87 -11.30 8.94
CA LEU A 177 21.67 -10.47 9.16
C LEU A 177 20.41 -11.31 9.09
N THR A 178 19.57 -11.18 10.12
CA THR A 178 18.18 -11.57 10.01
C THR A 178 17.49 -10.71 8.94
N PRO A 179 16.40 -11.19 8.30
CA PRO A 179 15.66 -10.42 7.31
C PRO A 179 15.31 -8.99 7.75
N GLU A 180 15.13 -8.76 9.06
CA GLU A 180 14.85 -7.43 9.60
C GLU A 180 16.06 -6.46 9.55
N ASN A 181 17.29 -6.94 9.78
CA ASN A 181 18.48 -6.09 9.78
C ASN A 181 19.05 -5.82 8.38
N LEU A 182 18.77 -6.71 7.42
CA LEU A 182 19.12 -6.50 6.02
C LEU A 182 18.51 -5.18 5.55
N LEU A 183 17.24 -4.93 5.91
CA LEU A 183 16.45 -3.80 5.44
C LEU A 183 16.97 -2.41 5.85
N GLU A 184 17.33 -2.22 7.12
CA GLU A 184 17.85 -0.94 7.60
C GLU A 184 19.19 -0.63 6.90
N SER A 185 19.94 -1.67 6.53
CA SER A 185 21.11 -1.55 5.66
C SER A 185 20.72 -1.26 4.19
N LEU A 186 19.65 -1.84 3.66
CA LEU A 186 19.22 -1.62 2.26
C LEU A 186 18.76 -0.19 2.01
N MET A 187 18.09 0.44 2.99
CA MET A 187 17.72 1.86 2.90
C MET A 187 18.92 2.81 2.95
N THR A 188 20.11 2.32 3.31
CA THR A 188 21.37 3.06 3.21
C THR A 188 22.15 2.76 1.93
N LEU A 189 21.59 1.94 1.03
CA LEU A 189 22.22 1.65 -0.26
C LEU A 189 22.45 2.93 -1.04
N ASN A 190 23.64 2.99 -1.61
CA ASN A 190 24.15 4.14 -2.31
C ASN A 190 23.36 4.32 -3.61
N ILE A 191 22.42 5.27 -3.63
CA ILE A 191 21.52 5.68 -4.74
C ILE A 191 22.31 6.09 -6.03
N ARG A 192 23.64 6.02 -6.00
CA ARG A 192 24.58 6.51 -7.02
C ARG A 192 25.21 5.40 -7.85
N ASP A 193 24.45 4.35 -8.14
CA ASP A 193 24.85 3.28 -9.07
C ASP A 193 24.09 3.46 -10.39
N GLY A 194 24.78 3.40 -11.54
CA GLY A 194 24.10 3.46 -12.83
C GLY A 194 23.17 2.28 -13.06
N PHE A 195 23.49 1.12 -12.48
CA PHE A 195 22.59 -0.02 -12.46
C PHE A 195 21.31 0.27 -11.66
N TYR A 196 21.43 0.95 -10.52
CA TYR A 196 20.27 1.40 -9.72
C TYR A 196 19.40 2.36 -10.51
N GLN A 197 20.00 3.39 -11.11
CA GLN A 197 19.27 4.39 -11.90
C GLN A 197 18.53 3.77 -13.09
N ALA A 198 19.11 2.74 -13.72
CA ALA A 198 18.50 2.06 -14.84
C ALA A 198 17.15 1.42 -14.45
N TYR A 199 17.09 0.63 -13.38
CA TYR A 199 15.81 0.05 -12.96
C TYR A 199 14.90 1.05 -12.24
N PHE A 200 15.46 2.01 -11.49
CA PHE A 200 14.70 3.02 -10.75
C PHE A 200 13.85 3.91 -11.67
N LEU A 201 14.34 4.19 -12.88
CA LEU A 201 13.63 5.00 -13.88
C LEU A 201 12.99 4.18 -15.01
N GLY A 202 12.86 2.87 -14.85
CA GLY A 202 12.27 1.98 -15.86
C GLY A 202 13.03 1.97 -17.20
N ARG A 203 14.36 2.14 -17.19
CA ARG A 203 15.23 2.08 -18.39
C ARG A 203 15.61 0.64 -18.70
N VAL A 204 14.60 -0.12 -19.12
CA VAL A 204 14.67 -1.56 -19.37
C VAL A 204 15.76 -1.97 -20.37
N ASP A 205 15.96 -1.17 -21.43
CA ASP A 205 17.00 -1.40 -22.43
C ASP A 205 18.42 -1.27 -21.86
N ILE A 206 18.64 -0.27 -21.01
CA ILE A 206 19.91 -0.06 -20.30
C ILE A 206 20.14 -1.17 -19.28
N LEU A 207 19.12 -1.50 -18.48
CA LEU A 207 19.21 -2.56 -17.47
C LEU A 207 19.56 -3.91 -18.13
N GLN A 208 18.86 -4.26 -19.20
CA GLN A 208 19.10 -5.49 -19.96
C GLN A 208 20.52 -5.52 -20.53
N TYR A 209 20.96 -4.42 -21.17
CA TYR A 209 22.33 -4.30 -21.66
C TYR A 209 23.36 -4.51 -20.56
N MET A 210 23.15 -3.90 -19.39
CA MET A 210 24.08 -4.03 -18.27
C MET A 210 24.20 -5.49 -17.80
N ILE A 211 23.08 -6.19 -17.66
CA ILE A 211 23.05 -7.61 -17.24
C ILE A 211 23.73 -8.50 -18.28
N GLU A 212 23.44 -8.30 -19.57
CA GLU A 212 24.05 -9.06 -20.68
C GLU A 212 25.58 -8.87 -20.76
N ASN A 213 26.07 -7.75 -20.24
CA ASN A 213 27.50 -7.40 -20.20
C ASN A 213 28.14 -7.64 -18.82
N GLY A 214 27.51 -8.49 -17.99
CA GLY A 214 28.12 -9.02 -16.76
C GLY A 214 27.84 -8.23 -15.49
N ALA A 215 26.90 -7.28 -15.51
CA ALA A 215 26.41 -6.69 -14.27
C ALA A 215 25.53 -7.71 -13.52
N GLU A 216 26.00 -8.20 -12.39
CA GLU A 216 25.24 -9.15 -11.56
C GLU A 216 24.09 -8.45 -10.84
N ALA A 217 22.85 -8.94 -10.96
CA ALA A 217 21.73 -8.49 -10.12
C ALA A 217 21.87 -8.99 -8.68
N ARG A 218 21.32 -8.24 -7.71
CA ARG A 218 21.31 -8.61 -6.30
C ARG A 218 19.88 -8.73 -5.77
N VAL A 219 19.76 -9.38 -4.62
CA VAL A 219 18.49 -9.47 -3.86
C VAL A 219 17.94 -8.06 -3.58
N ASP A 220 18.80 -7.12 -3.25
CA ASP A 220 18.38 -5.76 -2.89
C ASP A 220 17.87 -4.95 -4.09
N ASP A 221 18.35 -5.26 -5.30
CA ASP A 221 17.83 -4.65 -6.52
C ASP A 221 16.41 -5.15 -6.79
N VAL A 222 16.15 -6.44 -6.56
CA VAL A 222 14.80 -7.03 -6.66
C VAL A 222 13.85 -6.37 -5.67
N LEU A 223 14.26 -6.21 -4.40
CA LEU A 223 13.45 -5.52 -3.40
C LEU A 223 13.17 -4.07 -3.80
N SER A 224 14.21 -3.34 -4.24
CA SER A 224 14.08 -1.93 -4.63
C SER A 224 13.16 -1.77 -5.83
N ALA A 225 13.33 -2.58 -6.88
CA ALA A 225 12.45 -2.57 -8.05
C ALA A 225 11.01 -2.92 -7.69
N ALA A 226 10.81 -3.88 -6.77
CA ALA A 226 9.48 -4.21 -6.28
C ALA A 226 8.84 -3.02 -5.55
N VAL A 227 9.55 -2.37 -4.62
CA VAL A 227 9.05 -1.20 -3.87
C VAL A 227 8.71 -0.02 -4.77
N LEU A 228 9.48 0.16 -5.86
CA LEU A 228 9.27 1.22 -6.85
C LEU A 228 8.17 0.93 -7.86
N GLU A 229 7.56 -0.26 -7.79
CA GLU A 229 6.51 -0.70 -8.72
C GLU A 229 6.97 -0.85 -10.20
N GLU A 230 8.28 -0.99 -10.43
CA GLU A 230 8.88 -1.13 -11.76
C GLU A 230 8.86 -2.59 -12.24
N ILE A 231 7.69 -3.06 -12.68
CA ILE A 231 7.40 -4.48 -12.97
C ILE A 231 8.33 -5.08 -14.04
N GLU A 232 8.58 -4.35 -15.13
CA GLU A 232 9.46 -4.82 -16.22
C GLU A 232 10.90 -5.00 -15.74
N SER A 233 11.40 -4.02 -14.99
CA SER A 233 12.72 -4.10 -14.36
C SER A 233 12.81 -5.24 -13.35
N LEU A 234 11.78 -5.42 -12.52
CA LEU A 234 11.70 -6.50 -11.54
C LEU A 234 11.78 -7.89 -12.20
N ASP A 235 11.05 -8.10 -13.29
CA ASP A 235 11.07 -9.34 -14.05
C ASP A 235 12.46 -9.64 -14.65
N ILE A 236 13.11 -8.62 -15.23
CA ILE A 236 14.48 -8.73 -15.76
C ILE A 236 15.47 -9.08 -14.65
N LEU A 237 15.40 -8.40 -13.51
CA LEU A 237 16.27 -8.66 -12.36
C LEU A 237 16.09 -10.09 -11.86
N LEU A 238 14.86 -10.55 -11.65
CA LEU A 238 14.60 -11.93 -11.22
C LEU A 238 15.10 -12.96 -12.23
N LYS A 239 14.87 -12.76 -13.53
CA LYS A 239 15.34 -13.66 -14.59
C LYS A 239 16.87 -13.74 -14.68
N SER A 240 17.57 -12.67 -14.32
CA SER A 240 19.04 -12.64 -14.32
C SER A 240 19.69 -13.37 -13.15
N LEU A 241 18.96 -13.58 -12.05
CA LEU A 241 19.43 -14.37 -10.91
C LEU A 241 19.38 -15.89 -11.22
N ASP A 242 20.32 -16.64 -10.67
CA ASP A 242 20.24 -18.10 -10.65
C ASP A 242 18.99 -18.57 -9.86
N PRO A 243 18.49 -19.79 -10.10
CA PRO A 243 17.21 -20.22 -9.53
C PRO A 243 17.12 -20.16 -8.00
N GLU A 244 18.22 -20.42 -7.28
CA GLU A 244 18.23 -20.41 -5.81
C GLU A 244 18.16 -18.97 -5.29
N ARG A 245 19.02 -18.08 -5.82
CA ARG A 245 19.00 -16.65 -5.47
C ARG A 245 17.71 -15.97 -5.89
N ARG A 246 17.14 -16.33 -7.04
CA ARG A 246 15.85 -15.81 -7.52
C ARG A 246 14.73 -16.12 -6.53
N ALA A 247 14.63 -17.37 -6.10
CA ALA A 247 13.58 -17.79 -5.20
C ALA A 247 13.73 -17.15 -3.82
N LEU A 248 14.97 -17.05 -3.30
CA LEU A 248 15.29 -16.34 -2.06
C LEU A 248 14.95 -14.85 -2.15
N ALA A 249 15.35 -14.18 -3.23
CA ALA A 249 15.07 -12.77 -3.45
C ALA A 249 13.57 -12.48 -3.47
N ALA A 250 12.82 -13.31 -4.19
CA ALA A 250 11.37 -13.21 -4.28
C ALA A 250 10.70 -13.44 -2.90
N GLU A 251 11.13 -14.45 -2.15
CA GLU A 251 10.62 -14.72 -0.79
C GLU A 251 10.88 -13.55 0.18
N LEU A 252 12.12 -13.04 0.23
CA LEU A 252 12.49 -11.94 1.11
C LEU A 252 11.70 -10.67 0.75
N THR A 253 11.56 -10.41 -0.55
CA THR A 253 10.77 -9.29 -1.05
C THR A 253 9.30 -9.44 -0.66
N LEU A 254 8.68 -10.59 -0.88
CA LEU A 254 7.30 -10.87 -0.48
C LEU A 254 7.08 -10.72 1.02
N LYS A 255 7.97 -11.28 1.85
CA LYS A 255 7.88 -11.14 3.31
C LYS A 255 7.84 -9.68 3.74
N LYS A 256 8.64 -8.83 3.10
CA LYS A 256 8.75 -7.43 3.45
C LYS A 256 7.58 -6.58 2.94
N VAL A 257 7.16 -6.86 1.71
CA VAL A 257 6.07 -6.16 1.01
C VAL A 257 4.73 -6.24 1.78
N ILE A 258 4.52 -7.30 2.57
CA ILE A 258 3.35 -7.41 3.48
C ILE A 258 3.34 -6.31 4.52
N ASP A 259 4.49 -6.03 5.13
CA ASP A 259 4.58 -5.19 6.33
C ASP A 259 4.50 -3.70 5.99
N GLU A 260 4.90 -3.30 4.78
CA GLU A 260 4.99 -1.90 4.35
C GLU A 260 3.88 -1.45 3.38
N ALA A 261 2.82 -2.27 3.27
CA ALA A 261 1.58 -1.92 2.58
C ALA A 261 1.71 -1.72 1.06
N PHE A 262 2.10 -2.77 0.32
CA PHE A 262 1.59 -2.92 -1.06
C PHE A 262 0.08 -3.14 -1.00
N GLY A 263 -0.64 -2.04 -1.11
CA GLY A 263 -2.08 -2.03 -1.32
C GLY A 263 -2.46 -1.98 -2.79
N THR A 264 -1.54 -1.79 -3.74
CA THR A 264 -1.92 -1.35 -5.09
C THR A 264 -1.31 -2.16 -6.23
N ASN A 265 -0.05 -2.58 -6.14
CA ASN A 265 0.61 -3.24 -7.27
C ASN A 265 0.52 -4.78 -7.17
N LEU A 266 -0.57 -5.32 -7.70
CA LEU A 266 -0.82 -6.76 -7.81
C LEU A 266 0.12 -7.45 -8.80
N ASP A 267 0.56 -6.74 -9.85
CA ASP A 267 1.43 -7.31 -10.88
C ASP A 267 2.83 -7.60 -10.34
N GLY A 268 3.38 -6.70 -9.51
CA GLY A 268 4.63 -6.95 -8.80
C GLY A 268 4.55 -8.18 -7.88
N CYS A 269 3.44 -8.31 -7.13
CA CYS A 269 3.17 -9.50 -6.32
C CYS A 269 3.09 -10.78 -7.17
N ARG A 270 2.43 -10.73 -8.33
CA ARG A 270 2.34 -11.85 -9.28
C ARG A 270 3.72 -12.32 -9.72
N VAL A 271 4.56 -11.40 -10.19
CA VAL A 271 5.92 -11.70 -10.66
C VAL A 271 6.75 -12.33 -9.54
N LEU A 272 6.67 -11.78 -8.32
CA LEU A 272 7.39 -12.31 -7.16
C LEU A 272 6.88 -13.70 -6.75
N LEU A 273 5.57 -13.92 -6.69
CA LEU A 273 4.99 -15.21 -6.31
C LEU A 273 5.35 -16.32 -7.29
N LEU A 274 5.38 -16.01 -8.58
CA LEU A 274 5.82 -16.95 -9.61
C LEU A 274 7.32 -17.27 -9.49
N ALA A 275 8.13 -16.30 -9.08
CA ALA A 275 9.57 -16.48 -8.86
C ALA A 275 9.92 -17.18 -7.53
N ALA A 276 9.06 -17.12 -6.52
CA ALA A 276 9.27 -17.68 -5.19
C ALA A 276 9.03 -19.20 -5.13
N THR A 277 9.76 -19.97 -5.94
CA THR A 277 9.61 -21.44 -6.06
C THR A 277 10.41 -22.24 -5.03
N HIS A 278 10.94 -21.59 -3.99
CA HIS A 278 11.78 -22.27 -3.00
C HIS A 278 10.93 -23.21 -2.13
N PRO A 279 11.32 -24.49 -1.90
CA PRO A 279 10.50 -25.43 -1.14
C PRO A 279 10.20 -25.03 0.31
N SER A 280 11.00 -24.15 0.91
CA SER A 280 10.74 -23.63 2.27
C SER A 280 9.68 -22.53 2.32
N PHE A 281 9.33 -21.97 1.16
CA PHE A 281 8.37 -20.87 1.06
C PHE A 281 7.01 -21.40 0.60
N ASP A 282 6.11 -21.57 1.55
CA ASP A 282 4.74 -21.96 1.25
C ASP A 282 3.97 -20.73 0.74
N ARG A 283 3.94 -20.57 -0.58
CA ARG A 283 3.24 -19.48 -1.29
C ARG A 283 1.77 -19.37 -0.90
N LEU A 284 1.12 -20.52 -0.70
CA LEU A 284 -0.30 -20.61 -0.38
C LEU A 284 -0.57 -20.10 1.04
N GLN A 285 0.23 -20.52 2.01
CA GLN A 285 0.13 -20.03 3.40
C GLN A 285 0.52 -18.56 3.51
N TRP A 286 1.48 -18.10 2.71
CA TRP A 286 1.83 -16.69 2.65
C TRP A 286 0.66 -15.86 2.13
N LEU A 287 0.08 -16.21 0.97
CA LEU A 287 -1.07 -15.49 0.40
C LEU A 287 -2.27 -15.51 1.33
N LYS A 288 -2.58 -16.67 1.93
CA LYS A 288 -3.58 -16.82 2.99
C LYS A 288 -3.41 -15.75 4.06
N ARG A 289 -2.20 -15.65 4.63
CA ARG A 289 -1.92 -14.71 5.71
C ARG A 289 -2.19 -13.27 5.28
N VAL A 290 -1.82 -12.89 4.06
CA VAL A 290 -2.06 -11.55 3.51
C VAL A 290 -3.55 -11.27 3.36
N ILE A 291 -4.26 -12.17 2.68
CA ILE A 291 -5.70 -12.08 2.41
C ILE A 291 -6.47 -11.98 3.73
N LEU A 292 -6.20 -12.87 4.69
CA LEU A 292 -6.86 -12.86 6.00
C LEU A 292 -6.55 -11.58 6.80
N THR A 293 -5.31 -11.08 6.74
CA THR A 293 -4.94 -9.83 7.43
C THR A 293 -5.69 -8.64 6.83
N LYS A 294 -5.81 -8.57 5.50
CA LYS A 294 -6.56 -7.52 4.79
C LYS A 294 -8.05 -7.60 5.10
N LEU A 295 -8.67 -8.79 4.99
CA LEU A 295 -10.07 -9.03 5.36
C LEU A 295 -10.38 -8.58 6.79
N HIS A 296 -9.54 -8.97 7.74
CA HIS A 296 -9.71 -8.55 9.15
C HIS A 296 -9.55 -7.03 9.33
N GLY A 297 -8.63 -6.41 8.59
CA GLY A 297 -8.44 -4.96 8.56
C GLY A 297 -9.66 -4.22 8.02
N ILE A 298 -10.26 -4.70 6.93
CA ILE A 298 -11.49 -4.14 6.34
C ILE A 298 -12.65 -4.31 7.33
N TYR A 299 -12.83 -5.49 7.90
CA TYR A 299 -13.87 -5.76 8.90
C TYR A 299 -13.77 -4.88 10.14
N LYS A 300 -12.58 -4.73 10.72
CA LYS A 300 -12.38 -3.83 11.87
C LYS A 300 -12.69 -2.37 11.53
N ARG A 301 -12.42 -1.94 10.30
CA ARG A 301 -12.70 -0.57 9.85
C ARG A 301 -14.19 -0.37 9.58
N SER A 302 -14.87 -1.32 8.95
CA SER A 302 -16.32 -1.23 8.71
C SER A 302 -17.10 -1.14 10.03
N GLN A 303 -16.68 -1.85 11.06
CA GLN A 303 -17.26 -1.74 12.41
C GLN A 303 -17.05 -0.37 13.08
N LYS A 304 -15.98 0.36 12.73
CA LYS A 304 -15.72 1.71 13.27
C LYS A 304 -16.48 2.78 12.52
N VAL A 305 -16.63 2.63 11.20
CA VAL A 305 -17.37 3.58 10.36
C VAL A 305 -18.82 3.70 10.80
N THR A 306 -19.43 2.63 11.31
CA THR A 306 -20.78 2.67 11.88
C THR A 306 -20.88 3.50 13.17
N GLU A 307 -19.76 3.78 13.85
CA GLU A 307 -19.71 4.55 15.09
C GLU A 307 -19.35 6.03 14.88
N GLU A 308 -18.50 6.34 13.90
CA GLU A 308 -17.99 7.70 13.65
C GLU A 308 -18.60 8.29 12.36
N GLN A 309 -19.65 9.10 12.51
CA GLN A 309 -20.32 9.77 11.40
C GLN A 309 -19.43 10.85 10.78
N GLY A 310 -18.98 10.58 9.55
CA GLY A 310 -18.62 11.63 8.59
C GLY A 310 -17.13 11.71 8.29
N VAL A 311 -16.70 10.93 7.29
CA VAL A 311 -15.80 11.31 6.16
C VAL A 311 -15.54 10.03 5.34
N ASP A 312 -15.66 10.14 4.00
CA ASP A 312 -15.10 9.35 2.87
C ASP A 312 -14.54 7.92 3.11
N SER A 313 -15.15 7.16 4.02
CA SER A 313 -14.69 5.82 4.42
C SER A 313 -15.03 4.76 3.37
N THR A 314 -16.03 5.02 2.54
CA THR A 314 -16.47 4.14 1.45
C THR A 314 -15.38 4.00 0.40
N LEU A 315 -14.76 5.11 -0.04
CA LEU A 315 -13.70 5.10 -1.06
C LEU A 315 -12.50 4.24 -0.62
N PHE A 316 -12.12 4.33 0.65
CA PHE A 316 -11.00 3.56 1.19
C PHE A 316 -11.34 2.06 1.35
N ILE A 317 -12.58 1.72 1.71
CA ILE A 317 -13.06 0.34 1.72
C ILE A 317 -13.03 -0.23 0.30
N ASP A 318 -13.55 0.51 -0.69
CA ASP A 318 -13.60 0.07 -2.08
C ASP A 318 -12.21 -0.22 -2.65
N GLN A 319 -11.23 0.67 -2.41
CA GLN A 319 -9.83 0.42 -2.81
C GLN A 319 -9.27 -0.84 -2.13
N SER A 320 -9.52 -1.01 -0.82
CA SER A 320 -9.04 -2.19 -0.09
C SER A 320 -9.68 -3.49 -0.57
N VAL A 321 -10.95 -3.44 -0.98
CA VAL A 321 -11.70 -4.57 -1.54
C VAL A 321 -11.18 -4.94 -2.92
N ASN A 322 -10.95 -3.97 -3.82
CA ASN A 322 -10.38 -4.24 -5.14
C ASN A 322 -9.01 -4.93 -5.06
N THR A 323 -8.13 -4.44 -4.17
CA THR A 323 -6.85 -5.09 -3.89
C THR A 323 -7.03 -6.51 -3.37
N LEU A 324 -8.00 -6.72 -2.49
CA LEU A 324 -8.28 -8.03 -1.91
C LEU A 324 -8.77 -9.01 -2.97
N ILE A 325 -9.67 -8.58 -3.87
CA ILE A 325 -10.15 -9.39 -4.99
C ILE A 325 -8.97 -9.77 -5.89
N GLY A 326 -8.12 -8.83 -6.26
CA GLY A 326 -6.94 -9.14 -7.07
C GLY A 326 -5.93 -10.07 -6.37
N LEU A 327 -5.77 -9.97 -5.05
CA LEU A 327 -4.98 -10.94 -4.27
C LEU A 327 -5.61 -12.33 -4.27
N PHE A 328 -6.94 -12.41 -4.24
CA PHE A 328 -7.68 -13.66 -4.36
C PHE A 328 -7.55 -14.27 -5.76
N ASP A 329 -7.61 -13.46 -6.82
CA ASP A 329 -7.37 -13.92 -8.19
C ASP A 329 -5.97 -14.54 -8.32
N LEU A 330 -4.94 -13.86 -7.79
CA LEU A 330 -3.58 -14.41 -7.73
C LEU A 330 -3.51 -15.73 -6.96
N PHE A 331 -4.24 -15.83 -5.86
CA PHE A 331 -4.32 -17.05 -5.06
C PHE A 331 -4.92 -18.22 -5.84
N VAL A 332 -5.93 -17.97 -6.67
CA VAL A 332 -6.59 -18.99 -7.47
C VAL A 332 -5.79 -19.39 -8.71
N GLU A 333 -4.98 -18.48 -9.25
CA GLU A 333 -4.10 -18.77 -10.37
C GLU A 333 -3.00 -19.79 -10.05
N LEU A 334 -2.56 -19.86 -8.78
CA LEU A 334 -1.52 -20.79 -8.35
C LEU A 334 -1.92 -22.24 -8.58
N ASP A 335 -1.02 -23.03 -9.17
CA ASP A 335 -1.25 -24.45 -9.45
C ASP A 335 -1.49 -25.25 -8.15
N GLU A 336 -0.89 -24.83 -7.04
CA GLU A 336 -1.08 -25.44 -5.73
C GLU A 336 -2.51 -25.30 -5.20
N PHE A 337 -3.21 -24.21 -5.56
CA PHE A 337 -4.61 -24.04 -5.21
C PHE A 337 -5.48 -25.06 -5.95
N LYS A 338 -5.26 -25.23 -7.26
CA LYS A 338 -6.03 -26.17 -8.10
C LYS A 338 -5.85 -27.62 -7.68
N GLN A 339 -4.68 -27.96 -7.13
CA GLN A 339 -4.33 -29.32 -6.74
C GLN A 339 -4.74 -29.68 -5.30
N SER A 340 -5.01 -28.71 -4.43
CA SER A 340 -5.25 -28.96 -3.00
C SER A 340 -6.70 -28.73 -2.60
N ARG A 341 -7.26 -29.67 -1.81
CA ARG A 341 -8.39 -29.39 -0.91
C ARG A 341 -7.92 -28.38 0.11
N SER A 342 -8.06 -27.11 -0.23
CA SER A 342 -7.34 -26.11 0.51
C SER A 342 -8.17 -25.71 1.72
N ALA A 343 -7.83 -26.22 2.90
CA ALA A 343 -8.31 -25.67 4.17
C ALA A 343 -8.13 -24.13 4.21
N VAL A 344 -7.15 -23.62 3.46
CA VAL A 344 -6.94 -22.20 3.20
C VAL A 344 -8.13 -21.54 2.49
N ALA A 345 -8.66 -22.14 1.41
CA ALA A 345 -9.80 -21.60 0.66
C ALA A 345 -11.04 -21.49 1.54
N ILE A 346 -11.29 -22.52 2.35
CA ILE A 346 -12.39 -22.55 3.33
C ILE A 346 -12.22 -21.40 4.35
N GLU A 347 -11.03 -21.23 4.91
CA GLU A 347 -10.75 -20.14 5.86
C GLU A 347 -10.89 -18.74 5.22
N ILE A 348 -10.42 -18.56 3.98
CA ILE A 348 -10.61 -17.31 3.22
C ILE A 348 -12.10 -17.06 2.98
N GLY A 349 -12.85 -18.08 2.55
CA GLY A 349 -14.29 -17.98 2.33
C GLY A 349 -15.07 -17.63 3.60
N TYR A 350 -14.68 -18.16 4.76
CA TYR A 350 -15.29 -17.76 6.04
C TYR A 350 -14.93 -16.34 6.44
N ALA A 351 -13.70 -15.89 6.18
CA ALA A 351 -13.31 -14.52 6.45
C ALA A 351 -14.00 -13.51 5.51
N ALA A 352 -14.16 -13.86 4.23
CA ALA A 352 -14.92 -13.09 3.24
C ALA A 352 -16.41 -13.02 3.57
N ALA A 353 -16.99 -14.10 4.13
CA ALA A 353 -18.38 -14.12 4.54
C ALA A 353 -18.76 -13.08 5.61
N ARG A 354 -17.77 -12.44 6.26
CA ARG A 354 -17.98 -11.38 7.26
C ARG A 354 -18.37 -10.03 6.66
N LEU A 355 -18.25 -9.87 5.34
CA LEU A 355 -18.37 -8.59 4.65
C LEU A 355 -19.21 -8.75 3.38
N ASP A 356 -20.14 -7.82 3.15
CA ASP A 356 -20.95 -7.81 1.92
C ASP A 356 -20.12 -7.43 0.69
N HIS A 357 -19.13 -6.55 0.85
CA HIS A 357 -18.27 -6.12 -0.26
C HIS A 357 -17.32 -7.21 -0.79
N THR A 358 -17.24 -8.36 -0.14
CA THR A 358 -16.37 -9.48 -0.56
C THR A 358 -17.16 -10.72 -0.97
N ILE A 359 -18.44 -10.53 -1.29
CA ILE A 359 -19.34 -11.60 -1.74
C ILE A 359 -18.78 -12.34 -2.96
N ASP A 360 -18.12 -11.64 -3.88
CA ASP A 360 -17.50 -12.17 -5.09
C ASP A 360 -16.49 -13.30 -4.78
N ILE A 361 -15.81 -13.26 -3.62
CA ILE A 361 -14.90 -14.34 -3.19
C ILE A 361 -15.70 -15.60 -2.86
N ASN A 362 -16.82 -15.47 -2.14
CA ASN A 362 -17.71 -16.60 -1.84
C ASN A 362 -18.41 -17.12 -3.10
N GLU A 363 -18.73 -16.24 -4.06
CA GLU A 363 -19.24 -16.60 -5.38
C GLU A 363 -18.24 -17.45 -6.14
N ALA A 364 -17.02 -16.94 -6.35
CA ALA A 364 -15.96 -17.66 -7.05
C ALA A 364 -15.64 -19.01 -6.39
N LEU A 365 -15.55 -19.09 -5.06
CA LEU A 365 -15.29 -20.36 -4.36
C LEU A 365 -16.39 -21.42 -4.57
N LEU A 366 -17.65 -21.00 -4.71
CA LEU A 366 -18.79 -21.91 -4.86
C LEU A 366 -19.10 -22.25 -6.33
N GLU A 367 -18.90 -21.31 -7.24
CA GLU A 367 -19.30 -21.43 -8.64
C GLU A 367 -18.12 -21.81 -9.54
N ASP A 368 -17.02 -21.08 -9.46
CA ASP A 368 -15.86 -21.24 -10.35
C ASP A 368 -14.88 -22.30 -9.82
N PHE A 369 -14.73 -22.40 -8.50
CA PHE A 369 -13.77 -23.28 -7.83
C PHE A 369 -14.40 -24.23 -6.79
N PRO A 370 -15.50 -24.94 -7.10
CA PRO A 370 -16.24 -25.74 -6.12
C PRO A 370 -15.39 -26.83 -5.45
N SER A 371 -14.39 -27.39 -6.15
CA SER A 371 -13.48 -28.39 -5.59
C SER A 371 -12.59 -27.86 -4.46
N SER A 372 -12.39 -26.53 -4.39
CA SER A 372 -11.58 -25.90 -3.34
C SER A 372 -12.28 -25.90 -1.97
N VAL A 373 -13.62 -25.88 -1.96
CA VAL A 373 -14.44 -25.96 -0.75
C VAL A 373 -14.99 -27.37 -0.49
N GLY A 374 -14.98 -28.25 -1.49
CA GLY A 374 -15.36 -29.66 -1.34
C GLY A 374 -15.60 -30.39 -2.66
N GLU A 375 -15.15 -31.64 -2.77
CA GLU A 375 -15.37 -32.47 -3.98
C GLU A 375 -16.82 -32.94 -4.12
N ASN A 376 -17.48 -33.19 -2.99
CA ASN A 376 -18.84 -33.69 -2.93
C ASN A 376 -19.82 -32.61 -2.43
N GLU A 377 -21.11 -32.85 -2.67
CA GLU A 377 -22.17 -31.93 -2.29
C GLU A 377 -22.26 -31.70 -0.77
N SER A 378 -21.92 -32.71 0.04
CA SER A 378 -21.97 -32.59 1.50
C SER A 378 -20.93 -31.61 2.02
N ASP A 379 -19.71 -31.65 1.48
CA ASP A 379 -18.63 -30.74 1.89
C ASP A 379 -18.96 -29.30 1.50
N ARG A 380 -19.49 -29.10 0.28
CA ARG A 380 -19.99 -27.79 -0.17
C ARG A 380 -21.11 -27.27 0.71
N GLN A 381 -22.07 -28.13 1.05
CA GLN A 381 -23.16 -27.74 1.94
C GLN A 381 -22.65 -27.39 3.33
N ASN A 382 -21.65 -28.10 3.86
CA ASN A 382 -21.03 -27.76 5.14
C ASN A 382 -20.36 -26.38 5.08
N PHE A 383 -19.63 -26.06 4.01
CA PHE A 383 -19.05 -24.73 3.81
C PHE A 383 -20.13 -23.64 3.75
N ILE A 384 -21.20 -23.83 2.95
CA ILE A 384 -22.33 -22.89 2.87
C ILE A 384 -22.95 -22.69 4.26
N ASN A 385 -23.09 -23.77 5.03
CA ASN A 385 -23.66 -23.70 6.37
C ASN A 385 -22.82 -22.85 7.31
N GLU A 386 -21.53 -23.11 7.40
CA GLU A 386 -20.64 -22.35 8.28
C GLU A 386 -20.47 -20.90 7.80
N ALA A 387 -20.32 -20.67 6.49
CA ALA A 387 -20.19 -19.32 5.93
C ALA A 387 -21.43 -18.46 6.22
N LEU A 388 -22.64 -19.02 6.08
CA LEU A 388 -23.88 -18.27 6.37
C LEU A 388 -23.98 -17.95 7.87
N SER A 389 -23.55 -18.87 8.75
CA SER A 389 -23.49 -18.62 10.20
C SER A 389 -22.56 -17.45 10.53
N VAL A 390 -21.41 -17.38 9.87
CA VAL A 390 -20.45 -16.27 10.00
C VAL A 390 -21.04 -14.95 9.46
N ALA A 391 -21.69 -14.97 8.30
CA ALA A 391 -22.34 -13.80 7.71
C ALA A 391 -23.43 -13.23 8.64
N VAL A 392 -24.24 -14.09 9.23
CA VAL A 392 -25.27 -13.73 10.23
C VAL A 392 -24.65 -13.10 11.47
N ASP A 393 -23.58 -13.69 12.03
CA ASP A 393 -22.91 -13.14 13.22
C ASP A 393 -22.30 -11.75 12.98
N CYS A 394 -21.90 -11.47 11.74
CA CYS A 394 -21.27 -10.22 11.33
C CYS A 394 -22.24 -9.19 10.74
N GLY A 395 -23.48 -9.58 10.46
CA GLY A 395 -24.48 -8.70 9.82
C GLY A 395 -24.25 -8.45 8.32
N ALA A 396 -23.54 -9.34 7.62
CA ALA A 396 -23.32 -9.26 6.18
C ALA A 396 -24.55 -9.82 5.41
N VAL A 397 -25.55 -8.96 5.19
CA VAL A 397 -26.87 -9.35 4.68
C VAL A 397 -26.81 -9.79 3.21
N GLY A 398 -26.05 -9.08 2.38
CA GLY A 398 -25.84 -9.44 0.98
C GLY A 398 -25.22 -10.83 0.85
N THR A 399 -24.14 -11.09 1.59
CA THR A 399 -23.47 -12.39 1.59
C THR A 399 -24.37 -13.49 2.17
N ALA A 400 -25.11 -13.21 3.25
CA ALA A 400 -26.08 -14.16 3.81
C ALA A 400 -27.21 -14.50 2.82
N SER A 401 -27.72 -13.52 2.09
CA SER A 401 -28.75 -13.70 1.06
C SER A 401 -28.26 -14.58 -0.08
N TYR A 402 -27.06 -14.31 -0.59
CA TYR A 402 -26.43 -15.14 -1.61
C TYR A 402 -26.24 -16.58 -1.12
N LEU A 403 -25.65 -16.79 0.05
CA LEU A 403 -25.44 -18.14 0.61
C LEU A 403 -26.77 -18.87 0.84
N SER A 404 -27.84 -18.14 1.19
CA SER A 404 -29.16 -18.74 1.30
C SER A 404 -29.74 -19.17 -0.05
N SER A 405 -29.45 -18.45 -1.12
CA SER A 405 -29.84 -18.84 -2.49
C SER A 405 -29.17 -20.15 -2.94
N LYS A 406 -28.03 -20.52 -2.33
CA LYS A 406 -27.30 -21.76 -2.60
C LYS A 406 -27.79 -22.98 -1.82
N GLY A 407 -28.91 -22.88 -1.10
CA GLY A 407 -29.64 -24.03 -0.58
C GLY A 407 -29.75 -24.12 0.94
N ARG A 408 -29.02 -23.30 1.71
CA ARG A 408 -29.24 -23.20 3.17
C ARG A 408 -30.20 -22.06 3.51
N LYS A 409 -31.40 -22.39 3.98
CA LYS A 409 -32.25 -21.36 4.58
C LYS A 409 -31.73 -20.95 5.96
N PRO A 410 -31.88 -19.66 6.36
CA PRO A 410 -31.68 -19.25 7.75
C PRO A 410 -32.53 -20.08 8.71
N SER A 411 -32.06 -20.23 9.94
CA SER A 411 -32.69 -20.99 11.01
C SER A 411 -33.07 -20.09 12.19
N SER A 412 -33.87 -20.61 13.13
CA SER A 412 -34.17 -19.90 14.39
C SER A 412 -32.91 -19.58 15.20
N ARG A 413 -31.86 -20.40 15.07
CA ARG A 413 -30.55 -20.13 15.69
C ARG A 413 -29.87 -18.91 15.08
N ASP A 414 -29.94 -18.75 13.76
CA ASP A 414 -29.42 -17.58 13.07
C ASP A 414 -30.19 -16.31 13.49
N LEU A 415 -31.52 -16.39 13.59
CA LEU A 415 -32.37 -15.29 14.09
C LEU A 415 -31.96 -14.87 15.51
N ARG A 416 -31.80 -15.85 16.40
CA ARG A 416 -31.33 -15.61 17.77
C ARG A 416 -29.98 -14.90 17.78
N GLN A 417 -29.03 -15.34 16.95
CA GLN A 417 -27.71 -14.72 16.87
C GLN A 417 -27.81 -13.25 16.42
N ALA A 418 -28.59 -12.98 15.38
CA ALA A 418 -28.82 -11.62 14.88
C ALA A 418 -29.45 -10.71 15.95
N ILE A 419 -30.41 -11.22 16.73
CA ILE A 419 -31.01 -10.52 17.88
C ILE A 419 -29.96 -10.19 18.94
N MET A 420 -29.14 -11.16 19.34
CA MET A 420 -28.11 -10.95 20.37
C MET A 420 -27.08 -9.88 19.96
N ARG A 421 -26.83 -9.75 18.66
CA ARG A 421 -25.93 -8.73 18.08
C ARG A 421 -26.62 -7.39 17.78
N ASP A 422 -27.95 -7.31 17.92
CA ASP A 422 -28.77 -6.14 17.55
C ASP A 422 -28.62 -5.74 16.07
N LEU A 423 -28.73 -6.72 15.17
CA LEU A 423 -28.52 -6.54 13.72
C LEU A 423 -29.86 -6.44 12.98
N PRO A 424 -30.50 -5.25 12.89
CA PRO A 424 -31.87 -5.11 12.39
C PRO A 424 -32.04 -5.59 10.94
N TYR A 425 -31.11 -5.24 10.04
CA TYR A 425 -31.18 -5.65 8.64
C TYR A 425 -31.05 -7.18 8.46
N MET A 426 -30.21 -7.82 9.28
CA MET A 426 -30.08 -9.28 9.28
C MET A 426 -31.34 -9.95 9.83
N ILE A 427 -31.97 -9.37 10.86
CA ILE A 427 -33.25 -9.86 11.39
C ILE A 427 -34.34 -9.79 10.31
N ASN A 428 -34.46 -8.67 9.61
CA ASN A 428 -35.42 -8.51 8.52
C ASN A 428 -35.24 -9.62 7.47
N PHE A 429 -34.02 -9.78 6.95
CA PHE A 429 -33.69 -10.83 5.98
C PHE A 429 -34.07 -12.24 6.45
N ILE A 430 -33.77 -12.59 7.71
CA ILE A 430 -34.07 -13.92 8.25
C ILE A 430 -35.58 -14.15 8.38
N VAL A 431 -36.33 -13.14 8.81
CA VAL A 431 -37.79 -13.23 8.96
C VAL A 431 -38.49 -13.28 7.60
N GLU A 432 -38.06 -12.46 6.64
CA GLU A 432 -38.53 -12.48 5.24
C GLU A 432 -38.24 -13.81 4.55
N SER A 433 -37.20 -14.53 4.98
CA SER A 433 -36.89 -15.90 4.53
C SER A 433 -37.88 -16.96 5.05
N GLY A 434 -38.86 -16.55 5.86
CA GLY A 434 -39.95 -17.40 6.37
C GLY A 434 -39.79 -17.86 7.82
N ILE A 435 -38.80 -17.36 8.55
CA ILE A 435 -38.64 -17.66 9.98
C ILE A 435 -39.60 -16.77 10.78
N SER A 436 -40.46 -17.40 11.59
CA SER A 436 -41.45 -16.68 12.38
C SER A 436 -40.82 -15.77 13.43
N ALA A 437 -41.22 -14.50 13.45
CA ALA A 437 -40.84 -13.54 14.48
C ALA A 437 -41.48 -13.82 15.86
N SER A 438 -42.52 -14.67 15.90
CA SER A 438 -43.29 -14.97 17.12
C SER A 438 -43.01 -16.36 17.71
N THR A 439 -42.57 -17.32 16.88
CA THR A 439 -42.48 -18.71 17.32
C THR A 439 -41.19 -18.94 18.08
N SER A 440 -41.33 -19.39 19.33
CA SER A 440 -40.20 -19.89 20.09
C SER A 440 -39.66 -21.17 19.46
N SER A 441 -38.35 -21.42 19.62
CA SER A 441 -37.78 -22.71 19.25
C SER A 441 -37.58 -23.59 20.48
N GLU A 442 -37.87 -24.88 20.33
CA GLU A 442 -37.65 -25.90 21.37
C GLU A 442 -36.17 -25.94 21.80
N GLU A 443 -35.25 -25.62 20.88
CA GLU A 443 -33.80 -25.56 21.13
C GLU A 443 -33.44 -24.55 22.23
N PHE A 444 -34.28 -23.55 22.49
CA PHE A 444 -33.95 -22.38 23.31
C PHE A 444 -34.95 -22.09 24.43
N GLN A 445 -35.49 -23.15 25.06
CA GLN A 445 -36.36 -23.06 26.25
C GLN A 445 -37.64 -22.27 25.99
N ASP A 446 -38.15 -22.31 24.76
CA ASP A 446 -39.40 -21.66 24.38
C ASP A 446 -39.44 -20.13 24.58
N ILE A 447 -38.28 -19.46 24.60
CA ILE A 447 -38.22 -18.00 24.64
C ILE A 447 -38.56 -17.45 23.25
N ALA A 448 -39.64 -16.67 23.14
CA ALA A 448 -40.01 -16.00 21.89
C ALA A 448 -38.91 -15.00 21.47
N PRO A 449 -38.64 -14.83 20.15
CA PRO A 449 -37.60 -13.92 19.67
C PRO A 449 -37.70 -12.50 20.26
N LEU A 450 -38.93 -11.96 20.37
CA LEU A 450 -39.16 -10.64 20.94
C LEU A 450 -38.80 -10.58 22.44
N HIS A 451 -39.15 -11.61 23.21
CA HIS A 451 -38.80 -11.67 24.64
C HIS A 451 -37.28 -11.69 24.80
N LEU A 452 -36.57 -12.44 23.96
CA LEU A 452 -35.10 -12.47 23.98
C LEU A 452 -34.51 -11.08 23.70
N ALA A 453 -35.01 -10.38 22.68
CA ALA A 453 -34.56 -9.03 22.33
C ALA A 453 -34.76 -8.06 23.50
N LEU A 454 -35.95 -8.08 24.13
CA LEU A 454 -36.29 -7.21 25.27
C LEU A 454 -35.45 -7.53 26.51
N LEU A 455 -35.30 -8.81 26.88
CA LEU A 455 -34.46 -9.24 28.01
C LEU A 455 -32.99 -8.84 27.80
N SER A 456 -32.52 -8.87 26.56
CA SER A 456 -31.16 -8.51 26.18
C SER A 456 -30.98 -7.01 25.90
N SER A 457 -32.04 -6.21 26.05
CA SER A 457 -32.06 -4.77 25.77
C SER A 457 -31.61 -4.40 24.34
N LYS A 458 -32.02 -5.23 23.37
CA LYS A 458 -31.73 -5.12 21.93
C LYS A 458 -32.91 -4.43 21.26
N PHE A 459 -32.99 -3.12 21.42
CA PHE A 459 -34.21 -2.36 21.07
C PHE A 459 -34.46 -2.29 19.56
N LEU A 460 -33.40 -2.20 18.74
CA LEU A 460 -33.55 -2.25 17.28
C LEU A 460 -34.08 -3.61 16.84
N ALA A 461 -33.52 -4.69 17.37
CA ALA A 461 -34.02 -6.05 17.14
C ALA A 461 -35.48 -6.21 17.55
N ALA A 462 -35.86 -5.70 18.73
CA ALA A 462 -37.24 -5.77 19.22
C ALA A 462 -38.21 -5.05 18.28
N VAL A 463 -37.83 -3.89 17.75
CA VAL A 463 -38.66 -3.11 16.83
C VAL A 463 -38.83 -3.85 15.51
N MET A 464 -37.75 -4.38 14.93
CA MET A 464 -37.84 -5.18 13.70
C MET A 464 -38.78 -6.37 13.90
N LEU A 465 -38.67 -7.09 15.02
CA LEU A 465 -39.56 -8.22 15.31
C LEU A 465 -41.03 -7.79 15.43
N MET A 466 -41.32 -6.65 16.09
CA MET A 466 -42.68 -6.11 16.18
C MET A 466 -43.24 -5.70 14.81
N GLN A 467 -42.42 -5.09 13.93
CA GLN A 467 -42.81 -4.76 12.56
C GLN A 467 -43.21 -6.02 11.77
N HIS A 468 -42.54 -7.15 12.01
CA HIS A 468 -42.91 -8.45 11.45
C HIS A 468 -43.99 -9.20 12.24
N GLY A 469 -44.77 -8.50 13.07
CA GLY A 469 -45.94 -9.04 13.75
C GLY A 469 -45.64 -9.88 14.99
N ALA A 470 -44.47 -9.73 15.61
CA ALA A 470 -44.24 -10.32 16.93
C ALA A 470 -45.20 -9.73 17.98
N ASP A 471 -45.91 -10.60 18.69
CA ASP A 471 -46.88 -10.19 19.71
C ASP A 471 -46.18 -9.62 20.96
N TYR A 472 -46.30 -8.31 21.16
CA TYR A 472 -45.79 -7.61 22.33
C TYR A 472 -46.86 -7.42 23.43
N SER A 473 -48.11 -7.82 23.19
CA SER A 473 -49.20 -7.68 24.17
C SER A 473 -49.12 -8.71 25.30
N ASN A 474 -48.48 -9.86 25.03
CA ASN A 474 -48.33 -10.98 25.95
C ASN A 474 -46.86 -11.25 26.33
N VAL A 475 -46.14 -10.21 26.76
CA VAL A 475 -44.80 -10.40 27.34
C VAL A 475 -44.91 -10.90 28.78
N SER A 476 -43.98 -11.79 29.17
CA SER A 476 -43.94 -12.33 30.54
C SER A 476 -43.63 -11.23 31.57
N ASP A 477 -44.04 -11.44 32.82
CA ASP A 477 -43.73 -10.50 33.89
C ASP A 477 -42.22 -10.36 34.11
N GLU A 478 -41.43 -11.41 33.86
CA GLU A 478 -39.97 -11.36 33.88
C GLU A 478 -39.42 -10.34 32.88
N VAL A 479 -39.93 -10.33 31.64
CA VAL A 479 -39.55 -9.36 30.60
C VAL A 479 -39.93 -7.94 31.05
N LYS A 480 -41.13 -7.76 31.62
CA LYS A 480 -41.58 -6.44 32.11
C LYS A 480 -40.68 -5.92 33.22
N GLU A 481 -40.37 -6.77 34.19
CA GLU A 481 -39.46 -6.44 35.30
C GLU A 481 -38.07 -6.07 34.79
N ALA A 482 -37.52 -6.82 33.83
CA ALA A 482 -36.25 -6.50 33.19
C ALA A 482 -36.27 -5.13 32.48
N LEU A 483 -37.36 -4.81 31.76
CA LEU A 483 -37.53 -3.51 31.10
C LEU A 483 -37.66 -2.35 32.10
N TYR A 484 -38.41 -2.52 33.18
CA TYR A 484 -38.48 -1.53 34.27
C TYR A 484 -37.10 -1.25 34.85
N PHE A 485 -36.32 -2.30 35.11
CA PHE A 485 -34.97 -2.18 35.64
C PHE A 485 -34.02 -1.47 34.65
N HIS A 486 -34.03 -1.88 33.37
CA HIS A 486 -33.19 -1.26 32.34
C HIS A 486 -33.53 0.22 32.13
N CYS A 487 -34.83 0.54 32.05
CA CYS A 487 -35.27 1.93 31.92
C CYS A 487 -34.71 2.78 33.06
N ASN A 488 -34.81 2.31 34.31
CA ASN A 488 -34.33 3.03 35.48
C ASN A 488 -32.81 3.27 35.45
N LEU A 489 -32.03 2.30 35.00
CA LEU A 489 -30.57 2.41 34.98
C LEU A 489 -30.03 3.34 33.89
N TYR A 490 -30.60 3.30 32.68
CA TYR A 490 -29.95 3.89 31.51
C TYR A 490 -30.74 5.00 30.84
N HIS A 491 -32.08 4.92 30.82
CA HIS A 491 -32.90 5.79 29.98
C HIS A 491 -33.75 6.78 30.76
N ARG A 492 -34.02 6.50 32.03
CA ARG A 492 -35.02 7.22 32.83
C ARG A 492 -34.77 8.72 32.91
N SER A 493 -33.56 9.15 33.25
CA SER A 493 -33.24 10.59 33.33
C SER A 493 -33.32 11.28 31.97
N ARG A 494 -32.87 10.62 30.90
CA ARG A 494 -32.88 11.17 29.54
C ARG A 494 -34.30 11.25 28.95
N ILE A 495 -35.13 10.23 29.20
CA ILE A 495 -36.55 10.24 28.83
C ILE A 495 -37.28 11.37 29.56
N ALA A 496 -37.02 11.53 30.86
CA ALA A 496 -37.64 12.61 31.64
C ALA A 496 -37.21 13.99 31.14
N GLU A 497 -35.92 14.20 30.90
CA GLU A 497 -35.41 15.45 30.33
C GLU A 497 -36.02 15.75 28.95
N ALA A 498 -36.10 14.74 28.07
CA ALA A 498 -36.69 14.91 26.74
C ALA A 498 -38.21 15.19 26.80
N LEU A 499 -38.93 14.61 27.78
CA LEU A 499 -40.34 14.92 28.04
C LEU A 499 -40.53 16.35 28.58
N GLU A 500 -39.66 16.80 29.49
CA GLU A 500 -39.70 18.16 30.05
C GLU A 500 -39.46 19.24 28.99
N LYS A 501 -38.54 18.98 28.05
CA LYS A 501 -38.27 19.87 26.91
C LYS A 501 -39.38 19.85 25.84
N GLY A 502 -40.30 18.88 25.91
CA GLY A 502 -41.32 18.67 24.88
C GLY A 502 -40.74 18.09 23.58
N ASP A 503 -39.53 17.55 23.63
CA ASP A 503 -38.82 17.00 22.46
C ASP A 503 -39.32 15.59 22.11
N MET A 504 -39.97 14.89 23.05
CA MET A 504 -40.53 13.56 22.80
C MET A 504 -41.87 13.63 22.06
N PRO A 505 -42.07 12.82 21.00
CA PRO A 505 -43.34 12.76 20.32
C PRO A 505 -44.43 12.27 21.29
N VAL A 506 -45.52 13.03 21.35
CA VAL A 506 -46.68 12.72 22.21
C VAL A 506 -47.42 11.47 21.71
N ALA A 507 -47.32 11.18 20.41
CA ALA A 507 -47.80 9.96 19.80
C ALA A 507 -46.72 8.87 19.83
N PRO A 508 -47.10 7.58 20.05
CA PRO A 508 -46.17 6.47 19.85
C PRO A 508 -45.56 6.59 18.47
N LEU A 509 -44.25 6.40 18.35
CA LEU A 509 -43.61 6.27 17.05
C LEU A 509 -44.32 5.14 16.32
N ASP A 510 -44.81 5.40 15.10
CA ASP A 510 -45.28 4.32 14.26
C ASP A 510 -44.06 3.45 13.97
N LEU A 511 -43.98 2.31 14.67
CA LEU A 511 -42.87 1.41 14.54
C LEU A 511 -42.71 0.95 13.10
N THR A 512 -43.74 1.02 12.25
CA THR A 512 -43.68 0.66 10.83
C THR A 512 -43.04 1.72 9.93
N GLU A 513 -42.95 2.98 10.37
CA GLU A 513 -42.35 4.08 9.61
C GLU A 513 -40.91 4.42 10.05
N TYR A 514 -40.36 3.73 11.05
CA TYR A 514 -39.04 4.04 11.58
C TYR A 514 -37.92 3.66 10.61
N SER A 515 -37.12 4.64 10.20
CA SER A 515 -35.89 4.41 9.41
C SER A 515 -34.76 3.89 10.29
N ILE A 516 -34.04 2.90 9.79
CA ILE A 516 -32.98 2.17 10.50
C ILE A 516 -31.60 2.85 10.31
N ASP A 517 -31.52 3.95 9.57
CA ASP A 517 -30.27 4.61 9.14
C ASP A 517 -29.45 5.34 10.24
N SER A 518 -29.43 4.74 11.44
CA SER A 518 -28.47 4.91 12.53
C SER A 518 -28.79 5.98 13.58
N PRO A 519 -29.77 5.69 14.46
CA PRO A 519 -29.80 6.31 15.77
C PRO A 519 -28.58 5.81 16.58
N THR A 520 -27.57 6.66 16.82
CA THR A 520 -26.56 6.33 17.83
C THR A 520 -27.28 6.09 19.17
N LYS A 521 -26.72 5.29 20.09
CA LYS A 521 -27.32 5.06 21.43
C LYS A 521 -27.57 6.35 22.21
N GLU A 522 -26.92 7.44 21.80
CA GLU A 522 -27.06 8.77 22.38
C GLU A 522 -27.94 9.72 21.58
N SER A 523 -28.38 9.30 20.38
CA SER A 523 -29.28 10.07 19.54
C SER A 523 -30.66 10.22 20.20
N HIS A 524 -31.29 11.34 19.87
CA HIS A 524 -32.66 11.60 20.27
C HIS A 524 -33.63 10.53 19.74
N GLU A 525 -33.41 10.05 18.51
CA GLU A 525 -34.20 9.00 17.87
C GLU A 525 -34.15 7.66 18.63
N PHE A 526 -32.99 7.26 19.16
CA PHE A 526 -32.89 6.07 20.01
C PHE A 526 -33.75 6.20 21.28
N MET A 527 -33.78 7.40 21.88
CA MET A 527 -34.60 7.65 23.06
C MET A 527 -36.10 7.59 22.74
N GLN A 528 -36.51 8.10 21.57
CA GLN A 528 -37.89 7.95 21.08
C GLN A 528 -38.27 6.48 20.87
N LEU A 529 -37.34 5.69 20.32
CA LEU A 529 -37.53 4.26 20.10
C LEU A 529 -37.68 3.51 21.43
N ALA A 530 -36.74 3.71 22.36
CA ALA A 530 -36.77 3.08 23.67
C ALA A 530 -38.05 3.44 24.45
N TYR A 531 -38.45 4.71 24.43
CA TYR A 531 -39.70 5.15 25.03
C TYR A 531 -40.93 4.47 24.40
N SER A 532 -40.97 4.37 23.08
CA SER A 532 -42.07 3.70 22.37
C SER A 532 -42.18 2.23 22.77
N ILE A 533 -41.05 1.53 22.91
CA ILE A 533 -41.01 0.15 23.40
C ILE A 533 -41.53 0.07 24.84
N TYR A 534 -41.05 0.91 25.75
CA TYR A 534 -41.54 0.90 27.14
C TYR A 534 -43.03 1.17 27.23
N LYS A 535 -43.52 2.18 26.50
CA LYS A 535 -44.94 2.53 26.49
C LYS A 535 -45.80 1.40 25.93
N ASN A 536 -45.40 0.80 24.80
CA ASN A 536 -46.17 -0.28 24.16
C ASN A 536 -46.15 -1.57 24.98
N VAL A 537 -45.06 -1.88 25.66
CA VAL A 537 -44.88 -3.15 26.40
C VAL A 537 -45.34 -3.04 27.86
N LEU A 538 -45.07 -1.93 28.54
CA LEU A 538 -45.38 -1.71 29.95
C LEU A 538 -46.67 -0.91 30.19
N GLY A 539 -47.22 -0.28 29.14
CA GLY A 539 -48.43 0.53 29.17
C GLY A 539 -48.19 2.00 29.53
N ASP A 540 -49.22 2.84 29.34
CA ASP A 540 -49.13 4.31 29.54
C ASP A 540 -48.72 4.74 30.96
N GLY A 541 -48.93 3.88 31.96
CA GLY A 541 -48.61 4.15 33.36
C GLY A 541 -47.15 3.87 33.75
N PHE A 542 -46.28 3.41 32.83
CA PHE A 542 -44.97 2.87 33.20
C PHE A 542 -44.06 3.90 33.91
N LEU A 543 -44.14 5.19 33.56
CA LEU A 543 -43.37 6.26 34.23
C LEU A 543 -43.79 6.47 35.70
N VAL A 544 -45.09 6.32 35.98
CA VAL A 544 -45.62 6.40 37.35
C VAL A 544 -45.13 5.20 38.15
N GLU A 545 -45.20 4.01 37.56
CA GLU A 545 -44.73 2.78 38.21
C GLU A 545 -43.20 2.79 38.42
N LEU A 546 -42.42 3.33 37.48
CA LEU A 546 -40.98 3.57 37.66
C LEU A 546 -40.69 4.49 38.84
N THR A 547 -41.43 5.60 38.96
CA THR A 547 -41.27 6.55 40.06
C THR A 547 -41.67 5.96 41.40
N LYS A 548 -42.71 5.13 41.44
CA LYS A 548 -43.12 4.39 42.62
C LYS A 548 -42.06 3.38 43.06
N ARG A 549 -41.45 2.66 42.11
CA ARG A 549 -40.47 1.60 42.39
C ARG A 549 -39.10 2.13 42.79
N PHE A 550 -38.63 3.18 42.13
CA PHE A 550 -37.25 3.66 42.25
C PHE A 550 -37.12 5.08 42.83
N GLY A 551 -38.21 5.68 43.30
CA GLY A 551 -38.26 7.05 43.81
C GLY A 551 -38.24 8.11 42.70
N GLU A 552 -38.41 9.39 43.02
CA GLU A 552 -38.33 10.49 42.05
C GLU A 552 -36.94 10.64 41.44
N ILE A 553 -36.87 11.05 40.17
CA ILE A 553 -35.61 11.39 39.51
C ILE A 553 -35.09 12.66 40.19
N ARG A 554 -34.02 12.55 40.96
CA ARG A 554 -33.32 13.73 41.46
C ARG A 554 -32.46 14.26 40.31
N GLY A 555 -32.87 15.41 39.78
CA GLY A 555 -32.17 16.12 38.71
C GLY A 555 -30.75 16.53 39.06
#